data_AF-A3QR78-F1
#
_entry.id   AF-A3QR78-F1
#
_cell.length_a   1.000
_cell.length_b   1.000
_cell.length_c   1.000
_cell.angle_alpha   90.00
_cell.angle_beta   90.00
_cell.angle_gamma   90.00
#
_symmetry.space_group_name_H-M   'P 1'
#
loop_
_entity.id
_entity.type
_entity.pdbx_description
1 polymer ?
#
loop_
_entity_poly.entity_id
_entity_poly.type
_entity_poly.pdbx_seq_one_letter_code
_entity_poly.pdbx_strand_id
1 'polypeptide(L)' 'RYCQNGMASILTGVRVRSSIAEVHSDLPSTRTEDPLVVVFPVGRTMSDWPPGTLIERNGLEL' A
#
# COMPACT_ATOMS: atom_id res chain seq x y z
N ARG A 1 -4.91 1.62 19.36
CA ARG A 1 -3.67 2.44 19.45
C ARG A 1 -2.51 1.62 18.87
N TYR A 2 -2.39 1.56 17.54
CA TYR A 2 -1.53 0.60 16.81
C TYR A 2 -0.02 0.83 16.92
N CYS A 3 0.39 1.91 17.57
CA CYS A 3 1.79 2.35 17.62
C CYS A 3 2.41 2.29 19.03
N GLN A 4 1.72 1.73 20.02
CA GLN A 4 2.34 1.49 21.32
C GLN A 4 2.91 0.08 21.35
N ASN A 5 4.24 0.01 21.23
CA ASN A 5 5.11 -1.18 21.32
C ASN A 5 5.30 -2.03 20.06
N GLY A 6 4.87 -1.59 18.87
CA GLY A 6 5.02 -2.35 17.62
C GLY A 6 5.93 -1.67 16.60
N MET A 7 6.79 -2.47 15.96
CA MET A 7 7.69 -2.14 14.84
C MET A 7 6.93 -1.57 13.63
N ALA A 8 6.39 -0.36 13.68
CA ALA A 8 5.79 0.29 12.53
C ALA A 8 5.96 1.81 12.66
N SER A 9 6.24 2.47 11.53
CA SER A 9 6.40 3.94 11.47
C SER A 9 5.26 4.57 10.69
N ILE A 10 4.67 5.63 11.23
CA ILE A 10 3.74 6.47 10.49
C ILE A 10 4.53 7.59 9.81
N LEU A 11 4.37 7.74 8.50
CA LEU A 11 4.96 8.84 7.73
C LEU A 11 3.88 9.86 7.40
N THR A 12 4.18 11.12 7.67
CA THR A 12 3.31 12.27 7.38
C THR A 12 3.88 13.10 6.23
N GLY A 13 3.02 13.76 5.45
CA GLY A 13 3.43 14.62 4.34
C GLY A 13 3.87 13.87 3.08
N VAL A 14 3.56 12.58 2.99
CA VAL A 14 3.79 11.78 1.79
C VAL A 14 2.63 12.00 0.82
N ARG A 15 2.95 12.52 -0.37
CA ARG A 15 2.00 12.63 -1.48
C ARG A 15 2.13 11.42 -2.39
N VAL A 16 1.00 10.78 -2.68
CA VAL A 16 0.95 9.59 -3.54
C VAL A 16 0.14 9.92 -4.79
N ARG A 17 0.65 9.54 -5.97
CA ARG A 17 -0.13 9.55 -7.21
C ARG A 17 -0.74 8.17 -7.41
N SER A 18 -2.06 8.09 -7.35
CA SER A 18 -2.82 6.85 -7.54
C SER A 18 -3.66 6.93 -8.82
N SER A 19 -3.95 5.77 -9.42
CA SER A 19 -4.91 5.69 -10.53
C SER A 19 -6.31 5.99 -10.02
N ILE A 20 -7.08 6.75 -10.80
CA ILE A 20 -8.50 6.93 -10.49
C ILE A 20 -9.24 5.61 -10.77
N ALA A 21 -10.11 5.20 -9.83
CA ALA A 21 -10.84 3.93 -9.97
C ALA A 21 -11.84 3.97 -11.14
N GLU A 22 -12.47 5.13 -11.37
CA GLU A 22 -13.38 5.34 -12.48
C GLU A 22 -12.71 6.17 -13.56
N VAL A 23 -12.67 5.62 -14.77
CA VAL A 23 -12.10 6.30 -15.95
C VAL A 23 -13.05 7.40 -16.38
N HIS A 24 -12.56 8.64 -16.34
CA HIS A 24 -13.28 9.82 -16.80
C HIS A 24 -12.47 10.49 -17.90
N SER A 25 -13.04 10.62 -19.10
CA SER A 25 -12.35 11.19 -20.27
C SER A 25 -11.92 12.65 -20.06
N ASP A 26 -12.62 13.38 -19.19
CA ASP A 26 -12.37 14.79 -18.91
C ASP A 26 -11.36 15.01 -17.78
N LEU A 27 -10.91 13.94 -17.11
CA LEU A 27 -9.99 14.01 -15.97
C LEU A 27 -8.69 13.26 -16.27
N PRO A 28 -7.55 13.68 -15.67
CA PRO A 28 -6.31 12.93 -15.76
C PRO A 28 -6.47 11.56 -15.10
N SER A 29 -5.86 10.52 -15.70
CA SER A 29 -5.95 9.12 -15.24
C SER A 29 -5.36 8.86 -13.84
N THR A 30 -4.73 9.86 -13.22
CA THR A 30 -4.15 9.77 -11.87
C THR A 30 -4.49 10.98 -11.02
N ARG A 31 -4.71 10.77 -9.71
CA ARG A 31 -4.90 11.83 -8.72
C ARG A 31 -3.74 11.83 -7.71
N THR A 32 -3.39 13.02 -7.19
CA THR A 32 -2.47 13.13 -6.05
C THR A 32 -3.27 13.16 -4.76
N GLU A 33 -2.86 12.35 -3.79
CA GLU A 33 -3.54 12.15 -2.51
C GLU A 33 -2.54 12.27 -1.36
N ASP A 34 -3.05 12.59 -0.17
CA ASP A 34 -2.29 12.65 1.10
C ASP A 34 -2.71 11.50 2.03
N PRO A 35 -2.41 10.23 1.69
CA PRO A 35 -2.83 9.09 2.49
C PRO A 35 -2.04 8.98 3.80
N LEU A 36 -2.62 8.28 4.79
CA LEU A 36 -1.88 7.83 5.97
C LEU A 36 -0.93 6.70 5.54
N VAL A 37 0.38 6.95 5.59
CA VAL A 37 1.38 5.95 5.25
C VAL A 37 1.89 5.26 6.51
N VAL A 38 1.76 3.92 6.55
CA VAL A 38 2.27 3.08 7.63
C VAL A 38 3.31 2.11 7.07
N VAL A 39 4.52 2.15 7.61
CA VAL A 39 5.63 1.31 7.19
C VAL A 39 5.87 0.23 8.23
N PHE A 40 5.86 -1.03 7.81
CA PHE A 40 6.22 -2.19 8.62
C PHE A 40 7.58 -2.74 8.14
N PRO A 41 8.57 -2.94 9.03
CA PRO A 41 9.82 -3.57 8.67
C PRO A 41 9.58 -5.05 8.43
N VAL A 42 10.22 -5.58 7.38
CA VAL A 42 10.28 -7.01 7.13
C VAL A 42 11.53 -7.57 7.80
N GLY A 43 11.37 -8.56 8.68
CA GLY A 43 12.47 -9.12 9.47
C GLY A 43 13.41 -10.09 8.73
N ARG A 44 13.18 -10.36 7.44
CA ARG A 44 13.97 -11.28 6.63
C ARG A 44 13.97 -10.85 5.17
N THR A 45 15.01 -11.20 4.42
CA THR A 45 15.09 -10.85 3.00
C THR A 45 14.01 -11.62 2.22
N MET A 46 13.58 -11.12 1.06
CA MET A 46 12.58 -11.83 0.24
C MET A 46 13.05 -13.23 -0.18
N SER A 47 14.36 -13.44 -0.32
CA SER A 47 14.96 -14.75 -0.62
C SER A 47 14.74 -15.79 0.48
N ASP A 48 14.53 -15.34 1.72
CA ASP A 48 14.27 -16.22 2.88
C ASP A 48 12.78 -16.52 3.06
N TRP A 49 11.91 -15.97 2.21
CA TRP A 49 10.48 -16.20 2.32
C TRP A 49 10.13 -17.58 1.75
N PRO A 50 9.22 -18.32 2.40
CA PRO A 50 8.76 -19.59 1.85
C PRO A 50 8.16 -19.36 0.46
N PRO A 51 8.40 -20.26 -0.52
CA PRO A 51 7.77 -20.15 -1.82
C PRO A 51 6.25 -20.18 -1.64
N GLY A 52 5.58 -19.15 -2.16
CA GLY A 52 4.13 -19.12 -2.20
C GLY A 52 3.63 -20.18 -3.19
N THR A 53 2.71 -21.04 -2.77
CA THR A 53 2.05 -22.01 -3.66
C THR A 53 0.74 -21.47 -4.24
N LEU A 54 0.13 -20.48 -3.58
CA LEU A 54 -1.14 -19.88 -3.97
C LEU A 54 -1.17 -18.42 -3.51
N ILE A 55 -1.66 -17.55 -4.39
CA ILE A 55 -1.93 -16.14 -4.06
C ILE A 55 -3.43 -15.94 -4.23
N GLU A 56 -4.14 -15.80 -3.11
CA GLU A 56 -5.54 -15.41 -3.10
C GLU A 56 -5.63 -13.88 -3.00
N ARG A 57 -6.18 -13.24 -4.03
CA ARG A 57 -6.37 -11.78 -4.07
C ARG A 57 -7.82 -11.46 -3.78
N ASN A 58 -8.09 -10.88 -2.61
CA ASN A 58 -9.42 -10.41 -2.21
C ASN A 58 -9.67 -8.93 -2.56
N GLY A 59 -9.08 -8.46 -3.66
CA GLY A 59 -9.19 -7.06 -4.08
C GLY A 59 -10.46 -6.80 -4.90
N LEU A 60 -10.90 -5.53 -4.95
CA LEU A 60 -11.99 -5.01 -5.79
C LEU A 60 -11.76 -5.17 -7.31
N GLU A 61 -10.66 -5.80 -7.70
CA GLU A 61 -10.24 -6.05 -9.09
C GLU A 61 -10.80 -7.37 -9.62
N LEU A 62 -11.68 -8.03 -8.85
CA LEU A 62 -12.42 -9.25 -9.20
C LEU A 62 -13.82 -8.93 -9.73
#